data_AF-A0A6J6DG97-F1
#
_entry.id   AF-A0A6J6DG97-F1
#
_cell.length_a   1.000
_cell.length_b   1.000
_cell.length_c   1.000
_cell.angle_alpha   90.00
_cell.angle_beta   90.00
_cell.angle_gamma   90.00
#
_symmetry.space_group_name_H-M   'P 1'
#
loop_
_entity.id
_entity.type
_entity.pdbx_description
1 polymer ?
#
loop_
_entity_poly.entity_id
_entity_poly.type
_entity_poly.pdbx_seq_one_letter_code
_entity_poly.pdbx_strand_id
1 'polypeptide(L)'
;MTKEKTPIRPYQKLNLTSLGLSEELTSRAVYYVRDGKYLVAADAIAQLLIDSKSVYSILGGILRLPLIKTVARTVYYWIAKNRHRLPGGKPECKLD
;
A
#
# COMPACT_ATOMS: atom_id res chain seq x y z
N MET A 1 -12.86 14.51 13.38
CA MET A 1 -12.50 13.99 14.71
C MET A 1 -12.56 12.47 14.63
N THR A 2 -11.60 11.82 14.00
CA THR A 2 -10.35 11.25 14.57
C THR A 2 -9.28 11.22 13.45
N LYS A 3 -8.32 12.15 13.38
CA LYS A 3 -6.98 12.10 14.01
C LYS A 3 -6.30 10.73 13.94
N GLU A 4 -5.31 10.64 13.05
CA GLU A 4 -4.10 9.78 13.08
C GLU A 4 -4.19 8.44 13.82
N LYS A 5 -4.44 7.35 13.08
CA LYS A 5 -4.06 6.01 13.55
C LYS A 5 -3.08 5.24 12.67
N THR A 6 -2.86 5.69 11.44
CA THR A 6 -1.80 5.10 10.60
C THR A 6 -1.13 6.18 9.76
N PRO A 7 0.09 6.61 10.10
CA PRO A 7 0.78 7.63 9.32
C PRO A 7 1.12 7.08 7.93
N ILE A 8 0.49 7.64 6.89
CA ILE A 8 0.83 7.35 5.50
C ILE A 8 1.93 8.32 5.09
N ARG A 9 3.11 7.81 4.74
CA ARG A 9 4.25 8.62 4.32
C ARG A 9 4.80 8.14 2.99
N PRO A 10 5.22 9.06 2.10
CA PRO A 10 5.95 8.67 0.89
C PRO A 10 7.27 8.00 1.29
N TYR A 11 7.61 6.92 0.60
CA TYR A 11 8.82 6.13 0.90
C TYR A 11 10.10 6.97 0.75
N GLN A 12 10.09 7.99 -0.13
CA GLN A 12 11.20 8.91 -0.34
C GLN A 12 11.54 9.76 0.89
N LYS A 13 10.60 9.91 1.84
CA LYS A 13 10.81 10.65 3.09
C LYS A 13 11.01 9.75 4.30
N LEU A 14 11.15 8.44 4.09
CA LEU A 14 11.34 7.44 5.14
C LEU A 14 12.77 6.89 5.10
N ASN A 15 13.33 6.58 6.28
CA ASN A 15 14.56 5.81 6.36
C ASN A 15 14.24 4.33 6.10
N LEU A 16 14.39 3.90 4.85
CA LEU A 16 14.04 2.54 4.42
C LEU A 16 14.95 1.49 5.06
N THR A 17 16.23 1.82 5.25
CA THR A 17 17.21 0.92 5.87
C THR A 17 16.83 0.56 7.30
N SER A 18 16.35 1.54 8.09
CA SER A 18 15.83 1.29 9.45
C SER A 18 14.56 0.43 9.47
N LEU A 19 13.84 0.33 8.35
CA LEU A 19 12.64 -0.49 8.20
C LEU A 19 12.92 -1.85 7.54
N GLY A 20 14.19 -2.14 7.20
CA GLY A 20 14.57 -3.34 6.45
C GLY A 20 14.06 -3.35 5.00
N LEU A 21 13.77 -2.18 4.44
CA LEU A 21 13.25 -1.99 3.09
C LEU A 21 14.31 -1.36 2.19
N SER A 22 14.19 -1.62 0.88
CA SER A 22 14.99 -0.97 -0.17
C SER A 22 14.08 -0.12 -1.04
N GLU A 23 14.64 0.96 -1.59
CA GLU A 23 13.92 1.86 -2.51
C GLU A 23 13.34 1.12 -3.71
N GLU A 24 14.08 0.17 -4.26
CA GLU A 24 13.64 -0.66 -5.39
C GLU A 24 12.37 -1.46 -5.05
N LEU A 25 12.28 -1.96 -3.82
CA LEU A 25 11.13 -2.72 -3.34
C LEU A 25 9.94 -1.79 -3.10
N THR A 26 10.14 -0.67 -2.39
CA THR A 26 9.07 0.28 -2.07
C THR A 26 8.56 1.07 -3.29
N SER A 27 9.35 1.17 -4.35
CA SER A 27 8.93 1.76 -5.62
C SER A 27 7.96 0.85 -6.41
N ARG A 28 8.02 -0.48 -6.17
CA ARG A 28 7.18 -1.48 -6.86
C ARG A 28 5.82 -1.69 -6.20
N ALA A 29 5.74 -1.58 -4.89
CA ALA A 29 4.51 -1.85 -4.14
C ALA A 29 4.44 -1.05 -2.84
N VAL A 30 3.22 -0.89 -2.33
CA VAL A 30 2.96 -0.32 -1.00
C VAL A 30 3.32 -1.32 0.08
N TYR A 31 3.95 -0.83 1.16
CA TYR A 31 4.30 -1.62 2.33
C TYR A 31 3.54 -1.11 3.55
N TYR A 32 3.02 -2.03 4.36
CA TYR A 32 2.47 -1.75 5.68
C TYR A 32 3.38 -2.42 6.70
N VAL A 33 4.05 -1.62 7.54
CA VAL A 33 5.01 -2.11 8.54
C VAL A 33 4.41 -1.96 9.93
N ARG A 34 4.48 -3.03 10.73
CA ARG A 34 4.03 -3.06 12.13
C ARG A 34 4.87 -4.07 12.91
N ASP A 35 5.48 -3.63 14.01
CA ASP A 35 6.22 -4.49 14.96
C ASP A 35 7.25 -5.42 14.27
N GLY A 36 8.02 -4.89 13.33
CA GLY A 36 9.03 -5.64 12.57
C GLY A 36 8.49 -6.59 11.49
N LYS A 37 7.17 -6.69 11.32
CA LYS A 37 6.52 -7.40 10.23
C LYS A 37 6.06 -6.42 9.15
N TYR A 38 6.10 -6.86 7.90
CA TYR A 38 5.56 -6.08 6.80
C TYR A 38 4.59 -6.88 5.94
N LEU A 39 3.55 -6.19 5.48
CA LEU A 39 2.63 -6.64 4.44
C LEU A 39 2.87 -5.82 3.19
N VAL A 40 2.56 -6.38 2.02
CA VAL A 40 2.88 -5.79 0.72
C VAL A 40 1.64 -5.72 -0.16
N ALA A 41 1.56 -4.70 -1.02
CA ALA A 41 0.55 -4.55 -2.06
C ALA A 41 -0.88 -4.60 -1.48
N ALA A 42 -1.76 -5.44 -2.05
CA ALA A 42 -3.14 -5.58 -1.60
C ALA A 42 -3.26 -5.97 -0.12
N ASP A 43 -2.35 -6.79 0.41
CA ASP A 43 -2.35 -7.17 1.83
C ASP A 43 -2.06 -5.96 2.74
N ALA A 44 -1.18 -5.05 2.31
CA ALA A 44 -0.88 -3.82 3.04
C ALA A 44 -2.12 -2.91 3.13
N ILE A 45 -2.85 -2.77 2.02
CA ILE A 45 -4.09 -1.99 1.96
C ILE A 45 -5.20 -2.65 2.77
N ALA A 46 -5.36 -3.97 2.68
CA ALA A 46 -6.33 -4.71 3.48
C ALA A 46 -6.13 -4.45 4.98
N GLN A 47 -4.88 -4.55 5.43
CA GLN A 47 -4.54 -4.35 6.83
C GLN A 47 -4.72 -2.89 7.26
N LEU A 48 -4.40 -1.93 6.39
CA LEU A 48 -4.67 -0.51 6.62
C LEU A 48 -6.17 -0.23 6.81
N LEU A 49 -7.03 -0.82 5.96
CA LEU A 49 -8.48 -0.66 6.06
C LEU A 49 -9.04 -1.27 7.35
N ILE A 50 -8.53 -2.44 7.75
CA ILE A 50 -8.88 -3.08 9.03
C ILE A 50 -8.45 -2.20 10.21
N ASP A 51 -7.25 -1.65 10.15
CA ASP A 51 -6.68 -0.83 11.23
C ASP A 51 -7.36 0.54 11.38
N SER A 52 -7.92 1.06 10.30
CA SER A 52 -8.73 2.28 10.27
C SER A 52 -10.00 2.16 11.14
N LYS A 53 -10.42 0.94 11.52
CA LYS A 53 -11.60 0.67 12.37
C LYS A 53 -12.89 1.37 11.89
N SER A 54 -12.98 1.61 10.59
CA SER A 54 -14.13 2.24 9.93
C SER A 54 -15.02 1.18 9.28
N VAL A 55 -16.11 1.59 8.62
CA VAL A 55 -16.98 0.72 7.80
C VAL A 55 -16.15 -0.06 6.76
N TYR A 56 -15.03 0.52 6.31
CA TYR A 56 -14.08 -0.09 5.40
C TYR A 56 -13.32 -1.30 5.98
N SER A 57 -13.36 -1.54 7.29
CA SER A 57 -12.73 -2.71 7.91
C SER A 57 -13.32 -4.03 7.39
N ILE A 58 -14.61 -4.02 7.03
CA ILE A 58 -15.30 -5.16 6.40
C ILE A 58 -14.68 -5.47 5.03
N LEU A 59 -14.44 -4.43 4.22
CA LEU A 59 -13.77 -4.59 2.92
C LEU A 59 -12.34 -5.12 3.10
N GLY A 60 -11.60 -4.63 4.10
CA GLY A 60 -10.27 -5.15 4.42
C GLY A 60 -10.31 -6.64 4.82
N GLY A 61 -11.34 -7.07 5.55
CA GLY A 61 -11.60 -8.48 5.86
C GLY A 61 -11.88 -9.33 4.61
N ILE A 62 -12.73 -8.84 3.70
CA ILE A 62 -13.04 -9.51 2.43
C ILE A 62 -11.78 -9.65 1.58
N LEU A 63 -10.94 -8.61 1.52
CA LEU A 63 -9.68 -8.62 0.75
C LEU A 63 -8.67 -9.66 1.26
N ARG A 64 -8.82 -10.10 2.51
CA ARG A 64 -7.97 -11.11 3.16
C ARG A 64 -8.42 -12.55 2.90
N LEU A 65 -9.61 -12.76 2.32
CA LEU A 65 -10.07 -14.09 1.90
C LEU A 65 -9.14 -14.69 0.85
N PRO A 66 -8.79 -15.99 0.91
CA PRO A 66 -7.72 -16.58 0.07
C PRO A 66 -7.97 -16.41 -1.44
N LEU A 67 -9.22 -16.53 -1.88
CA LEU A 67 -9.60 -16.32 -3.28
C LEU A 67 -9.46 -14.85 -3.70
N ILE A 68 -10.03 -13.95 -2.89
CA ILE A 68 -10.01 -12.50 -3.17
C ILE A 68 -8.59 -11.96 -3.11
N LYS A 69 -7.78 -12.41 -2.16
CA LYS A 69 -6.37 -12.03 -2.01
C LYS A 69 -5.58 -12.32 -3.28
N THR A 70 -5.78 -13.49 -3.88
CA THR A 70 -5.08 -13.89 -5.10
C THR A 70 -5.46 -12.96 -6.26
N VAL A 71 -6.76 -12.72 -6.44
CA VAL A 71 -7.27 -11.79 -7.46
C VAL A 71 -6.75 -10.37 -7.21
N ALA A 72 -6.83 -9.89 -5.97
CA ALA A 72 -6.41 -8.55 -5.58
C ALA A 72 -4.90 -8.33 -5.82
N ARG A 73 -4.06 -9.34 -5.57
CA ARG A 73 -2.62 -9.27 -5.89
C ARG A 73 -2.40 -9.17 -7.40
N THR A 74 -3.06 -10.00 -8.19
CA THR A 74 -2.95 -9.95 -9.67
C THR A 74 -3.40 -8.61 -10.22
N VAL A 75 -4.57 -8.13 -9.78
CA VAL A 75 -5.11 -6.83 -10.17
C VAL A 75 -4.17 -5.70 -9.74
N TYR A 76 -3.65 -5.73 -8.52
CA TYR A 76 -2.72 -4.72 -8.01
C TYR A 76 -1.45 -4.65 -8.86
N TYR A 77 -0.80 -5.79 -9.15
CA TYR A 77 0.41 -5.80 -9.99
C TYR A 77 0.12 -5.39 -11.43
N TRP A 78 -1.05 -5.74 -11.96
CA TRP A 78 -1.48 -5.29 -13.27
C TRP A 78 -1.65 -3.76 -13.31
N ILE A 79 -2.28 -3.17 -12.29
CA ILE A 79 -2.40 -1.71 -12.14
C ILE A 79 -1.01 -1.07 -11.97
N ALA A 80 -0.15 -1.63 -11.12
CA ALA A 80 1.20 -1.12 -10.88
C ALA A 80 2.07 -1.15 -12.14
N LYS A 81 1.96 -2.21 -12.95
CA LYS A 81 2.61 -2.30 -14.26
C LYS A 81 2.05 -1.27 -15.24
N ASN A 82 0.73 -1.05 -15.22
CA ASN A 82 0.04 -0.06 -16.04
C ASN A 82 0.04 1.35 -15.41
N ARG A 83 0.81 1.63 -14.33
CA ARG A 83 0.75 2.92 -13.62
C ARG A 83 1.06 4.11 -14.52
N HIS A 84 1.89 3.89 -15.54
CA HIS A 84 2.26 4.86 -16.56
C HIS A 84 1.08 5.30 -17.45
N ARG A 85 -0.02 4.54 -17.46
CA ARG A 85 -1.25 4.83 -18.22
C ARG A 85 -2.39 5.36 -17.35
N LEU A 86 -2.22 5.43 -16.03
CA LEU A 86 -3.28 5.90 -15.15
C LEU A 86 -3.42 7.44 -15.29
N PRO A 87 -4.59 7.95 -15.73
CA PRO A 87 -4.85 9.39 -15.74
C PRO A 87 -4.94 9.85 -14.28
N GLY A 88 -3.99 10.68 -13.86
CA GLY A 88 -3.85 11.06 -12.45
C GLY A 88 -2.43 11.41 -12.02
N GLY A 89 -1.43 11.25 -12.90
CA GLY A 89 -0.13 11.88 -12.70
C GLY A 89 -0.30 13.40 -12.64
N LYS A 90 -0.20 13.98 -11.44
CA LYS A 90 -0.04 15.43 -11.32
C LYS A 90 1.20 15.84 -12.14
N PRO A 91 1.15 16.93 -12.92
CA PRO A 91 2.30 17.40 -13.70
C PRO A 91 3.53 17.67 -12.82
N GLU A 92 3.33 17.85 -11.52
CA GLU A 92 4.35 18.04 -10.48
C GLU A 92 5.17 16.77 -10.12
N CYS A 93 4.76 15.57 -10.57
CA CYS A 93 5.48 14.30 -10.34
C CYS A 93 6.27 13.81 -11.57
N LYS A 94 6.53 14.68 -12.56
CA LYS A 94 7.54 14.40 -13.58
C LYS A 94 8.91 14.65 -12.95
N LEU A 95 9.71 13.58 -12.81
CA LEU A 95 11.14 13.71 -12.65
C LEU A 95 11.68 14.20 -14.00
N ASP A 96 12.35 15.35 -13.99
CA ASP A 96 13.25 15.76 -15.07
C ASP A 96 14.44 14.80 -15.14
#